data_AF-A0A7C4UXA6-F1
#
_entry.id   AF-A0A7C4UXA6-F1
#
_cell.length_a   1.000
_cell.length_b   1.000
_cell.length_c   1.000
_cell.angle_alpha   90.00
_cell.angle_beta   90.00
_cell.angle_gamma   90.00
#
_symmetry.space_group_name_H-M   'P 1'
#
loop_
_entity.id
_entity.type
_entity.pdbx_description
1 polymer ?
#
loop_
_entity_poly.entity_id
_entity_poly.type
_entity_poly.pdbx_seq_one_letter_code
_entity_poly.pdbx_strand_id
1 'polypeptide(L)'
;MWTPRRRLESTGLNLTPMIDVVFQLLIFFVCTVEFQRPEEKLAARLPPPSGRTGSTASPQELDLGRIDILIRARSITTRFQGREHLIDHVGDQVDLQPLRSQLRAWAELEPRIPVRISGSAAAPTGLVLRVYDVAVQSGMKDVGLLETKE
;
A
#
# COMPACT_ATOMS: atom_id res chain seq x y z
N MET A 1 -1.97 22.36 85.90
CA MET A 1 -2.94 22.43 84.79
C MET A 1 -2.14 22.63 83.50
N TRP A 2 -1.94 21.57 82.72
CA TRP A 2 -1.15 21.59 81.49
C TRP A 2 -2.10 21.63 80.30
N THR A 3 -2.09 22.73 79.54
CA THR A 3 -2.87 22.84 78.29
C THR A 3 -2.01 22.33 77.14
N PRO A 4 -2.39 21.26 76.43
CA PRO A 4 -1.64 20.80 75.28
C PRO A 4 -1.76 21.82 74.13
N ARG A 5 -0.60 22.23 73.62
CA ARG A 5 -0.48 23.18 72.51
C ARG A 5 -0.89 22.45 71.22
N ARG A 6 -1.98 22.88 70.59
CA ARG A 6 -2.44 22.36 69.28
C ARG A 6 -1.32 22.59 68.26
N ARG A 7 -0.77 21.50 67.71
CA ARG A 7 0.21 21.55 66.62
C ARG A 7 -0.54 22.11 65.41
N LEU A 8 -0.08 23.25 64.89
CA LEU A 8 -0.58 23.82 63.65
C LEU A 8 -0.32 22.79 62.54
N GLU A 9 -1.38 22.20 62.00
CA GLU A 9 -1.29 21.39 60.80
C GLU A 9 -0.87 22.33 59.66
N SER A 10 0.32 22.11 59.12
CA SER A 10 0.73 22.75 57.88
C SER A 10 -0.15 22.19 56.76
N THR A 11 -1.18 22.92 56.38
CA THR A 11 -1.95 22.69 55.15
C THR A 11 -1.09 23.06 53.93
N GLY A 12 0.04 22.37 53.77
CA GLY A 12 0.78 22.36 52.52
C GLY A 12 0.06 21.40 51.57
N LEU A 13 -0.21 21.83 50.33
CA LEU A 13 -0.70 20.91 49.32
C LEU A 13 0.32 19.79 49.16
N ASN A 14 -0.09 18.55 49.45
CA ASN A 14 0.75 17.38 49.24
C ASN A 14 0.83 17.11 47.74
N LEU A 15 1.86 17.66 47.10
CA LEU A 15 2.07 17.53 45.65
C LEU A 15 2.50 16.12 45.25
N THR A 16 3.11 15.35 46.15
CA THR A 16 3.58 13.98 45.90
C THR A 16 2.50 13.04 45.34
N PRO A 17 1.29 12.93 45.94
CA PRO A 17 0.22 12.12 45.34
C PRO A 17 -0.31 12.68 44.01
N MET A 18 -0.22 14.00 43.77
CA MET A 18 -0.66 14.59 42.51
C MET A 18 0.30 14.27 41.36
N ILE A 19 1.60 14.30 41.64
CA ILE A 19 2.65 13.91 40.69
C ILE A 19 2.49 12.44 40.29
N ASP A 20 2.17 11.56 41.25
CA ASP A 20 1.98 10.14 40.98
C ASP A 20 0.82 9.88 40.01
N VAL A 21 -0.33 10.53 40.21
CA VAL A 21 -1.47 10.41 39.28
C VAL A 21 -1.10 10.90 37.88
N VAL A 22 -0.40 12.03 37.75
CA VAL A 22 0.04 12.53 36.44
C VAL A 22 1.07 11.60 35.79
N PHE A 23 2.00 11.06 36.58
CA PHE A 23 3.01 10.12 36.09
C PHE A 23 2.39 8.80 35.58
N GLN A 24 1.42 8.25 36.32
CA GLN A 24 0.65 7.08 35.90
C GLN A 24 -0.14 7.35 34.61
N LEU A 25 -0.71 8.55 34.46
CA LEU A 25 -1.39 8.94 33.21
C LEU A 25 -0.42 9.04 32.04
N LEU A 26 0.79 9.58 32.23
CA LEU A 26 1.80 9.64 31.17
C LEU A 26 2.24 8.24 30.72
N ILE A 27 2.48 7.32 31.65
CA ILE A 27 2.80 5.93 31.33
C ILE A 27 1.65 5.29 30.56
N PHE A 28 0.41 5.46 31.04
CA PHE A 28 -0.77 4.96 30.36
C PHE A 28 -0.82 5.47 28.92
N PHE A 29 -0.73 6.79 28.71
CA PHE A 29 -0.73 7.36 27.36
C PHE A 29 0.40 6.82 26.48
N VAL A 30 1.64 6.78 26.97
CA VAL A 30 2.77 6.26 26.18
C VAL A 30 2.57 4.78 25.81
N CYS A 31 2.00 3.98 26.70
CA CYS A 31 1.75 2.57 26.45
C CYS A 31 0.49 2.30 25.60
N THR A 32 -0.54 3.14 25.68
CA THR A 32 -1.81 2.96 24.94
C THR A 32 -1.90 3.77 23.66
N VAL A 33 -0.98 4.71 23.41
CA VAL A 33 -0.86 5.35 22.10
C VAL A 33 -0.36 4.27 21.13
N GLU A 34 -1.30 3.58 20.52
CA GLU A 34 -1.03 2.85 19.31
C GLU A 34 -0.67 3.88 18.25
N PHE A 35 0.57 3.84 17.77
CA PHE A 35 0.93 4.50 16.53
C PHE A 35 0.11 3.86 15.42
N GLN A 36 -1.08 4.42 15.15
CA GLN A 36 -1.69 4.26 13.84
C GLN A 36 -0.71 4.93 12.89
N ARG A 37 0.15 4.11 12.27
CA ARG A 37 0.94 4.53 11.12
C ARG A 37 -0.07 5.26 10.22
N PRO A 38 0.08 6.58 9.97
CA PRO A 38 -0.74 7.23 8.97
C PRO A 38 -0.58 6.34 7.75
N GLU A 39 -1.68 5.79 7.26
CA GLU A 39 -1.67 4.85 6.15
C GLU A 39 -0.83 5.51 5.05
N GLU A 40 0.40 5.03 4.85
CA GLU A 40 1.02 5.08 3.54
C GLU A 40 0.07 4.24 2.68
N LYS A 41 -0.93 4.90 2.09
CA LYS A 41 -1.78 4.37 1.02
C LYS A 41 -0.97 4.18 -0.26
N LEU A 42 0.23 3.67 -0.10
CA LEU A 42 0.99 2.96 -1.10
C LEU A 42 1.79 1.85 -0.41
N ALA A 43 1.15 1.11 0.48
CA ALA A 43 1.53 -0.28 0.74
C ALA A 43 1.21 -1.09 -0.53
N ALA A 44 1.94 -0.80 -1.61
CA ALA A 44 2.22 -1.78 -2.62
C ALA A 44 2.79 -2.95 -1.83
N ARG A 45 1.99 -4.01 -1.66
CA ARG A 45 2.49 -5.32 -1.29
C ARG A 45 3.38 -5.73 -2.45
N LEU A 46 4.60 -5.20 -2.51
CA LEU A 46 5.67 -5.82 -3.23
C LEU A 46 5.82 -7.16 -2.51
N PRO A 47 5.44 -8.29 -3.14
CA PRO A 47 5.86 -9.57 -2.60
C PRO A 47 7.39 -9.50 -2.41
N PRO A 48 7.94 -10.16 -1.38
CA PRO A 48 9.39 -10.23 -1.24
C PRO A 48 9.97 -10.64 -2.60
N PRO A 49 11.06 -10.00 -3.06
CA PRO A 49 11.66 -10.39 -4.31
C PRO A 49 12.08 -11.84 -4.17
N SER A 50 11.27 -12.75 -4.73
CA SER A 50 11.72 -14.07 -5.13
C SER A 50 12.65 -13.90 -6.34
N GLY A 51 13.68 -13.08 -6.16
CA GLY A 51 14.81 -12.90 -7.05
C GLY A 51 15.84 -13.97 -6.73
N ARG A 52 15.54 -15.19 -7.14
CA ARG A 52 16.51 -16.27 -7.42
C ARG A 52 15.90 -16.97 -8.63
N THR A 53 16.48 -16.93 -9.82
CA THR A 53 17.89 -17.02 -10.20
C THR A 53 18.12 -16.33 -11.54
N GLY A 54 19.29 -15.74 -11.74
CA GLY A 54 19.68 -15.29 -13.07
C GLY A 54 19.71 -16.44 -14.08
N SER A 55 19.19 -16.20 -15.28
CA SER A 55 19.75 -16.70 -16.53
C SER A 55 18.97 -16.06 -17.69
N THR A 56 19.71 -15.43 -18.61
CA THR A 56 19.49 -15.47 -20.08
C THR A 56 18.05 -15.40 -20.62
N ALA A 57 17.74 -14.27 -21.28
CA ALA A 57 16.98 -14.17 -22.53
C ALA A 57 15.80 -15.15 -22.78
N SER A 58 14.56 -14.68 -22.53
CA SER A 58 13.24 -15.06 -23.10
C SER A 58 12.90 -16.58 -23.20
N PRO A 59 11.67 -17.01 -23.53
CA PRO A 59 10.37 -16.33 -23.62
C PRO A 59 9.30 -16.99 -22.71
N GLN A 60 8.20 -16.28 -22.41
CA GLN A 60 6.92 -16.93 -22.05
C GLN A 60 6.96 -17.95 -20.88
N GLU A 61 7.24 -17.49 -19.66
CA GLU A 61 6.52 -18.10 -18.54
C GLU A 61 5.08 -17.62 -18.63
N LEU A 62 4.27 -18.39 -19.36
CA LEU A 62 2.82 -18.38 -19.31
C LEU A 62 2.43 -18.76 -17.89
N ASP A 63 2.52 -17.81 -16.98
CA ASP A 63 1.92 -17.92 -15.67
C ASP A 63 0.41 -17.80 -15.88
N LEU A 64 -0.22 -18.96 -16.13
CA LEU A 64 -1.60 -19.15 -16.59
C LEU A 64 -2.66 -18.60 -15.62
N GLY A 65 -2.24 -18.08 -14.46
CA GLY A 65 -3.10 -17.51 -13.44
C GLY A 65 -2.82 -16.06 -13.08
N ARG A 66 -2.00 -15.29 -13.83
CA ARG A 66 -1.76 -13.85 -13.52
C ARG A 66 -2.00 -12.92 -14.70
N ILE A 67 -2.34 -11.68 -14.38
CA ILE A 67 -2.45 -10.58 -15.34
C ILE A 67 -1.20 -9.71 -15.18
N ASP A 68 -0.38 -9.63 -16.23
CA ASP A 68 0.78 -8.76 -16.27
C ASP A 68 0.46 -7.51 -17.11
N ILE A 69 0.61 -6.32 -16.54
CA ILE A 69 0.42 -5.03 -17.23
C ILE A 69 1.75 -4.31 -17.25
N LEU A 70 2.36 -4.19 -18.43
CA LEU A 70 3.58 -3.45 -18.66
C LEU A 70 3.26 -2.10 -19.30
N ILE A 71 3.68 -1.02 -18.65
CA ILE A 71 3.50 0.35 -19.14
C ILE A 71 4.85 0.85 -19.63
N ARG A 72 4.91 1.29 -20.88
CA ARG A 72 6.07 1.92 -21.51
C ARG A 72 5.76 3.39 -21.82
N ALA A 73 6.68 4.07 -22.48
CA ALA A 73 6.51 5.49 -22.84
C ALA A 73 5.32 5.76 -23.80
N ARG A 74 4.99 4.79 -24.66
CA ARG A 74 3.99 4.94 -25.74
C ARG A 74 3.06 3.74 -25.90
N SER A 75 3.19 2.72 -25.05
CA SER A 75 2.32 1.55 -25.12
C SER A 75 2.06 0.99 -23.73
N ILE A 76 0.84 0.48 -23.56
CA ILE A 76 0.45 -0.36 -22.42
C ILE A 76 0.24 -1.76 -22.98
N THR A 77 1.03 -2.71 -22.51
CA THR A 77 0.93 -4.11 -22.88
C THR A 77 0.29 -4.87 -21.73
N THR A 78 -0.88 -5.46 -21.95
CA THR A 78 -1.54 -6.36 -20.99
C THR A 78 -1.40 -7.80 -21.47
N ARG A 79 -0.92 -8.69 -20.60
CA ARG A 79 -0.78 -10.11 -20.88
C ARG A 79 -1.61 -10.91 -19.89
N PHE A 80 -2.47 -11.79 -20.40
CA PHE A 80 -3.27 -12.71 -19.61
C PHE A 80 -3.48 -14.02 -20.36
N GLN A 81 -3.20 -15.17 -19.73
CA GLN A 81 -3.38 -16.50 -20.32
C GLN A 81 -2.79 -16.64 -21.74
N GLY A 82 -1.63 -16.02 -21.99
CA GLY A 82 -0.96 -16.04 -23.30
C GLY A 82 -1.56 -15.14 -24.37
N ARG A 83 -2.65 -14.43 -24.07
CA ARG A 83 -3.13 -13.33 -24.90
C ARG A 83 -2.44 -12.05 -24.50
N GLU A 84 -1.84 -11.38 -25.48
CA GLU A 84 -1.24 -10.08 -25.33
C GLU A 84 -2.15 -9.05 -26.01
N HIS A 85 -2.53 -8.03 -25.26
CA HIS A 85 -3.30 -6.89 -25.75
C HIS A 85 -2.44 -5.65 -25.61
N LEU A 86 -2.19 -4.98 -26.74
CA LEU A 86 -1.39 -3.77 -26.79
C LEU A 86 -2.30 -2.59 -27.02
N ILE A 87 -2.23 -1.63 -26.11
CA ILE A 87 -2.93 -0.36 -26.18
C ILE A 87 -1.86 0.70 -26.43
N ASP A 88 -1.82 1.22 -27.64
CA ASP A 88 -0.96 2.35 -27.96
C ASP A 88 -1.49 3.62 -27.27
N HIS A 89 -0.58 4.44 -26.77
CA HIS A 89 -0.92 5.72 -26.18
C HIS A 89 0.06 6.83 -26.53
N VAL A 90 -0.44 8.06 -26.53
CA VAL A 90 0.37 9.26 -26.81
C VAL A 90 0.39 10.13 -25.57
N GLY A 91 1.52 10.11 -24.85
CA GLY A 91 1.70 10.89 -23.63
C GLY A 91 0.77 10.45 -22.51
N ASP A 92 0.24 11.43 -21.77
CA ASP A 92 -0.56 11.18 -20.56
C ASP A 92 -2.06 10.95 -20.85
N GLN A 93 -2.50 11.16 -22.09
CA GLN A 93 -3.90 10.96 -22.48
C GLN A 93 -4.09 9.57 -23.07
N VAL A 94 -4.52 8.64 -22.23
CA VAL A 94 -4.84 7.27 -22.61
C VAL A 94 -6.26 6.99 -22.17
N ASP A 95 -7.10 6.53 -23.08
CA ASP A 95 -8.40 6.01 -22.69
C ASP A 95 -8.20 4.63 -22.03
N LEU A 96 -8.45 4.58 -20.73
CA LEU A 96 -8.38 3.35 -19.93
C LEU A 96 -9.74 2.65 -19.84
N GLN A 97 -10.81 3.14 -20.49
CA GLN A 97 -12.11 2.45 -20.51
C GLN A 97 -12.04 1.02 -21.06
N PRO A 98 -11.31 0.72 -22.15
CA PRO A 98 -11.18 -0.65 -22.64
C PRO A 98 -10.50 -1.57 -21.62
N LEU A 99 -9.44 -1.08 -20.97
CA LEU A 99 -8.74 -1.82 -19.92
C LEU A 99 -9.66 -2.06 -18.71
N ARG A 100 -10.44 -1.04 -18.31
CA ARG A 100 -11.39 -1.13 -17.20
C ARG A 100 -12.44 -2.21 -17.44
N SER A 101 -13.06 -2.22 -18.63
CA SER A 101 -14.11 -3.19 -18.98
C SER A 101 -13.56 -4.61 -19.04
N GLN A 102 -12.35 -4.78 -19.58
CA GLN A 102 -11.64 -6.06 -19.63
C GLN A 102 -11.29 -6.58 -18.22
N LEU A 103 -10.70 -5.75 -17.37
CA LEU A 103 -10.37 -6.10 -15.98
C LEU A 103 -11.63 -6.43 -15.18
N ARG A 104 -12.75 -5.73 -15.43
CA ARG A 104 -14.03 -6.02 -14.75
C ARG A 104 -14.58 -7.39 -15.14
N ALA A 105 -14.55 -7.73 -16.44
CA ALA A 105 -14.98 -9.05 -16.91
C ALA A 105 -14.14 -10.18 -16.30
N TRP A 106 -12.84 -9.95 -16.11
CA TRP A 106 -11.97 -10.90 -15.41
C TRP A 106 -12.23 -10.95 -13.90
N ALA A 107 -12.47 -9.80 -13.26
CA ALA A 107 -12.82 -9.72 -11.85
C ALA A 107 -14.13 -10.44 -11.53
N GLU A 108 -15.10 -10.43 -12.43
CA GLU A 108 -16.37 -11.16 -12.30
C GLU A 108 -16.18 -12.68 -12.32
N LEU A 109 -15.24 -13.16 -13.13
CA LEU A 109 -14.87 -14.58 -13.21
C LEU A 109 -14.07 -15.02 -11.99
N GLU A 110 -12.97 -14.31 -11.70
CA GLU A 110 -12.08 -14.64 -10.61
C GLU A 110 -11.41 -13.39 -10.01
N PRO A 111 -11.99 -12.79 -8.94
CA PRO A 111 -11.51 -11.55 -8.35
C PRO A 111 -10.12 -11.64 -7.69
N ARG A 112 -9.62 -12.86 -7.50
CA ARG A 112 -8.36 -13.16 -6.80
C ARG A 112 -7.18 -13.35 -7.75
N ILE A 113 -7.37 -13.25 -9.06
CA ILE A 113 -6.27 -13.29 -10.01
C ILE A 113 -5.28 -12.15 -9.67
N PRO A 114 -3.99 -12.45 -9.42
CA PRO A 114 -2.98 -11.44 -9.17
C PRO A 114 -2.76 -10.58 -10.42
N VAL A 115 -2.86 -9.26 -10.25
CA VAL A 115 -2.52 -8.24 -11.24
C VAL A 115 -1.16 -7.65 -10.87
N ARG A 116 -0.18 -7.79 -11.75
CA ARG A 116 1.15 -7.20 -11.61
C ARG A 116 1.30 -6.06 -12.61
N ILE A 117 1.55 -4.87 -12.10
CA ILE A 117 1.69 -3.64 -12.89
C ILE A 117 3.16 -3.22 -12.84
N SER A 118 3.81 -3.16 -13.99
CA SER A 118 5.22 -2.79 -14.13
C SER A 118 5.33 -1.54 -15.01
N GLY A 119 6.00 -0.50 -14.55
CA GLY A 119 6.29 0.71 -15.33
C GLY A 119 7.76 0.75 -15.76
N SER A 120 8.04 0.89 -17.05
CA SER A 120 9.43 1.09 -17.52
C SER A 120 9.96 2.46 -17.09
N ALA A 121 11.29 2.66 -17.16
CA ALA A 121 11.92 3.94 -16.78
C ALA A 121 11.38 5.15 -17.56
N ALA A 122 10.84 4.93 -18.76
CA ALA A 122 10.27 5.96 -19.62
C ALA A 122 8.74 6.09 -19.49
N ALA A 123 8.09 5.30 -18.64
CA ALA A 123 6.65 5.35 -18.42
C ALA A 123 6.28 6.55 -17.53
N PRO A 124 5.26 7.35 -17.89
CA PRO A 124 4.77 8.41 -17.02
C PRO A 124 4.25 7.84 -15.69
N THR A 125 4.80 8.26 -14.55
CA THR A 125 4.38 7.77 -13.23
C THR A 125 2.88 8.00 -12.98
N GLY A 126 2.33 9.12 -13.46
CA GLY A 126 0.90 9.41 -13.38
C GLY A 126 0.03 8.36 -14.10
N LEU A 127 0.49 7.85 -15.25
CA LEU A 127 -0.21 6.79 -15.97
C LEU A 127 -0.18 5.47 -15.20
N VAL A 128 0.96 5.13 -14.59
CA VAL A 128 1.10 3.92 -13.76
C VAL A 128 0.11 3.92 -12.60
N LEU A 129 -0.01 5.06 -11.90
CA LEU A 129 -0.98 5.21 -10.81
C LEU A 129 -2.43 5.13 -11.29
N ARG A 130 -2.77 5.76 -12.43
CA ARG A 130 -4.13 5.63 -12.99
C ARG A 130 -4.48 4.21 -13.39
N VAL A 131 -3.53 3.45 -13.94
CA VAL A 131 -3.74 2.04 -14.28
C VAL A 131 -3.94 1.20 -13.01
N TYR A 132 -3.16 1.48 -11.96
CA TYR A 132 -3.37 0.87 -10.64
C TYR A 132 -4.77 1.16 -10.09
N ASP A 133 -5.21 2.42 -10.11
CA ASP A 133 -6.55 2.82 -9.67
C ASP A 133 -7.65 2.12 -10.48
N VAL A 134 -7.47 2.00 -11.79
CA VAL A 134 -8.42 1.28 -12.66
C VAL A 134 -8.50 -0.19 -12.28
N ALA A 135 -7.38 -0.86 -12.01
CA ALA A 135 -7.37 -2.26 -11.61
C ALA A 135 -8.10 -2.49 -10.28
N VAL A 136 -7.86 -1.63 -9.29
CA VAL A 136 -8.55 -1.70 -7.98
C VAL A 136 -10.04 -1.40 -8.14
N GLN A 137 -10.41 -0.36 -8.88
CA GLN A 137 -11.81 0.02 -9.11
C GLN A 137 -12.59 -1.02 -9.94
N SER A 138 -11.89 -1.81 -10.77
CA SER A 138 -12.50 -2.91 -11.53
C SER A 138 -12.83 -4.14 -10.67
N GLY A 139 -12.43 -4.17 -9.39
CA GLY A 139 -12.78 -5.24 -8.45
C GLY A 139 -11.68 -6.29 -8.22
N MET A 140 -10.47 -6.06 -8.72
CA MET A 140 -9.32 -6.94 -8.50
C MET A 140 -8.84 -6.83 -7.05
N LYS A 141 -8.67 -7.97 -6.37
CA LYS A 141 -8.32 -8.00 -4.94
C LYS A 141 -6.82 -8.10 -4.67
N ASP A 142 -6.05 -8.61 -5.62
CA ASP A 142 -4.58 -8.71 -5.53
C ASP A 142 -3.95 -7.89 -6.66
N VAL A 143 -3.63 -6.64 -6.36
CA VAL A 143 -2.99 -5.71 -7.29
C VAL A 143 -1.65 -5.28 -6.69
N GLY A 144 -0.56 -5.54 -7.41
CA GLY A 144 0.80 -5.18 -6.99
C GLY A 144 1.55 -4.38 -8.05
N LEU A 145 2.32 -3.40 -7.59
CA LEU A 145 3.28 -2.66 -8.41
C LEU A 145 4.63 -3.37 -8.35
N LEU A 146 5.27 -3.52 -9.51
CA LEU A 146 6.61 -4.07 -9.65
C LEU A 146 7.53 -2.99 -10.24
N GLU A 147 8.75 -2.91 -9.72
CA GLU A 147 9.80 -2.15 -10.38
C GLU A 147 10.35 -2.97 -11.55
N THR A 148 10.27 -2.40 -12.74
CA THR A 148 10.88 -3.00 -13.93
C THR A 148 12.38 -2.67 -13.89
N LYS A 149 13.22 -3.67 -13.63
CA LYS A 149 14.67 -3.54 -13.79
C LYS A 149 14.99 -3.73 -15.27
N GLU A 150 15.18 -2.64 -15.99
CA GLU A 150 15.81 -2.69 -17.33
C GLU A 150 17.31 -2.99 -17.21
#